data_AF-A0A1A8AX92-F1
#
_entry.id   AF-A0A1A8AX92-F1
#
_cell.length_a   1.000
_cell.length_b   1.000
_cell.length_c   1.000
_cell.angle_alpha   90.00
_cell.angle_beta   90.00
_cell.angle_gamma   90.00
#
_symmetry.space_group_name_H-M   'P 1'
#
loop_
_entity.id
_entity.type
_entity.pdbx_description
1 polymer ?
#
loop_
_entity_poly.entity_id
_entity_poly.type
_entity_poly.pdbx_seq_one_letter_code
_entity_poly.pdbx_strand_id
1 'polypeptide(L)'
;RQEATETTSRRRTVLGEDEKQRLWEKICDTILTHTRERFSFTNHLISAKLLQAEMFEQHCHTFPTGALNATVEAYPMLNKNKLKTELSLVYENPEFRSCC
;
A
#
# COMPACT_ATOMS: atom_id res chain seq x y z
N ARG A 1 20.82 -8.48 -56.38
CA ARG A 1 19.70 -7.52 -56.53
C ARG A 1 18.50 -8.11 -55.80
N GLN A 2 18.19 -7.50 -54.65
CA GLN A 2 16.93 -7.47 -53.89
C GLN A 2 16.40 -8.76 -53.25
N GLU A 3 16.74 -8.90 -51.96
CA GLU A 3 15.89 -9.51 -50.92
C GLU A 3 14.63 -8.64 -50.74
N ALA A 4 13.45 -9.25 -50.72
CA ALA A 4 12.19 -8.60 -50.38
C ALA A 4 11.88 -8.87 -48.90
N THR A 5 12.04 -7.84 -48.08
CA THR A 5 11.62 -7.81 -46.69
C THR A 5 10.10 -7.69 -46.61
N GLU A 6 9.40 -8.77 -46.26
CA GLU A 6 7.99 -8.74 -45.86
C GLU A 6 7.87 -7.98 -44.54
N THR A 7 7.66 -6.67 -44.66
CA THR A 7 7.18 -5.84 -43.56
C THR A 7 5.70 -6.18 -43.35
N THR A 8 5.43 -7.03 -42.36
CA THR A 8 4.08 -7.23 -41.85
C THR A 8 3.62 -5.94 -41.17
N SER A 9 3.07 -5.04 -41.98
CA SER A 9 2.36 -3.85 -41.52
C SER A 9 1.21 -4.32 -40.65
N ARG A 10 1.38 -4.24 -39.33
CA ARG A 10 0.36 -4.54 -38.33
C ARG A 10 -0.78 -3.54 -38.52
N ARG A 11 -1.73 -3.88 -39.39
CA ARG A 11 -2.94 -3.11 -39.67
C ARG A 11 -3.63 -2.87 -38.33
N ARG A 12 -3.62 -1.62 -37.85
CA ARG A 12 -4.38 -1.23 -36.66
C ARG A 12 -5.86 -1.38 -37.02
N THR A 13 -6.46 -2.50 -36.61
CA THR A 13 -7.91 -2.67 -36.69
C THR A 13 -8.55 -1.63 -35.79
N VAL A 14 -9.30 -0.70 -36.38
CA VAL A 14 -10.08 0.27 -35.61
C VAL A 14 -11.19 -0.52 -34.94
N LEU A 15 -11.08 -0.72 -33.63
CA LEU A 15 -12.13 -1.36 -32.83
C LEU A 15 -13.43 -0.56 -32.96
N GLY A 16 -14.55 -1.27 -33.11
CA GLY A 16 -15.88 -0.66 -33.05
C GLY A 16 -16.11 0.02 -31.69
N GLU A 17 -17.04 0.96 -31.62
CA GLU A 17 -17.34 1.67 -30.37
C GLU A 17 -17.77 0.70 -29.26
N ASP A 18 -18.58 -0.31 -29.59
CA ASP A 18 -18.99 -1.36 -28.65
C ASP A 18 -17.82 -2.21 -28.15
N GLU A 19 -16.85 -2.52 -29.02
CA GLU A 19 -15.67 -3.29 -28.65
C GLU A 19 -14.73 -2.48 -27.76
N LYS A 20 -14.59 -1.18 -28.04
CA LYS A 20 -13.85 -0.24 -27.17
C LYS A 20 -14.49 -0.15 -25.80
N GLN A 21 -15.82 -0.02 -25.73
CA GLN A 21 -16.54 0.06 -24.47
C GLN A 21 -16.32 -1.19 -23.61
N ARG A 22 -16.48 -2.39 -24.21
CA ARG A 22 -16.21 -3.66 -23.51
C ARG A 22 -14.76 -3.80 -23.07
N LEU A 23 -13.81 -3.28 -23.85
CA LEU A 23 -12.40 -3.28 -23.49
C LEU A 23 -12.15 -2.36 -22.29
N TRP A 24 -12.74 -1.17 -22.27
CA TRP A 24 -12.64 -0.25 -21.14
C TRP A 24 -13.21 -0.84 -19.86
N GLU A 25 -14.38 -1.47 -19.93
CA GLU A 25 -15.00 -2.17 -18.79
C GLU A 25 -14.06 -3.24 -18.23
N LYS A 26 -13.50 -4.10 -19.09
CA LYS A 26 -12.54 -5.12 -18.66
C LYS A 26 -11.28 -4.54 -18.02
N ILE A 27 -10.76 -3.43 -18.55
CA ILE A 27 -9.60 -2.75 -17.98
C ILE A 27 -9.94 -2.22 -16.59
N CYS A 28 -11.08 -1.54 -16.45
CA CYS A 28 -11.55 -1.01 -15.18
C CYS A 28 -11.78 -2.12 -14.14
N ASP A 29 -12.43 -3.22 -14.52
CA ASP A 29 -12.66 -4.38 -13.65
C ASP A 29 -11.36 -5.03 -13.20
N THR A 30 -10.39 -5.14 -14.11
CA THR A 30 -9.07 -5.71 -13.83
C THR A 30 -8.29 -4.83 -12.84
N ILE A 31 -8.25 -3.52 -13.08
CA ILE A 31 -7.62 -2.56 -12.17
C ILE A 31 -8.30 -2.64 -10.80
N LEU A 32 -9.63 -2.60 -10.76
CA LEU A 32 -10.38 -2.63 -9.51
C LEU A 32 -10.13 -3.92 -8.72
N THR A 33 -10.11 -5.07 -9.40
CA THR A 33 -9.84 -6.37 -8.79
C THR A 33 -8.45 -6.39 -8.17
N HIS A 34 -7.41 -6.00 -8.94
CA HIS A 34 -6.05 -5.98 -8.44
C HIS A 34 -5.84 -4.96 -7.32
N THR A 35 -6.47 -3.80 -7.39
CA THR A 35 -6.45 -2.82 -6.30
C THR A 35 -7.08 -3.42 -5.05
N ARG A 36 -8.25 -4.06 -5.15
CA ARG A 36 -8.89 -4.71 -4.00
C ARG A 36 -8.03 -5.80 -3.40
N GLU A 37 -7.42 -6.65 -4.21
CA GLU A 37 -6.52 -7.72 -3.75
C GLU A 37 -5.28 -7.16 -3.05
N ARG A 38 -4.56 -6.23 -3.71
CA ARG A 38 -3.31 -5.66 -3.18
C ARG A 38 -3.52 -4.86 -1.90
N PHE A 39 -4.65 -4.17 -1.78
CA PHE A 39 -4.99 -3.35 -0.61
C PHE A 39 -6.00 -4.03 0.32
N SER A 40 -6.28 -5.32 0.13
CA SER A 40 -7.17 -6.09 1.01
C SER A 40 -6.63 -6.18 2.44
N PHE A 41 -5.29 -6.15 2.60
CA PHE A 41 -4.63 -6.19 3.89
C PHE A 41 -4.15 -4.81 4.34
N THR A 42 -5.03 -4.05 4.97
CA THR A 42 -4.75 -2.69 5.46
C THR A 42 -3.99 -2.65 6.78
N ASN A 43 -3.82 -3.78 7.46
CA ASN A 43 -3.25 -3.78 8.81
C ASN A 43 -1.75 -3.41 8.82
N HIS A 44 -1.03 -3.62 7.71
CA HIS A 44 0.34 -3.11 7.56
C HIS A 44 0.38 -1.58 7.59
N LEU A 45 -0.58 -0.91 6.93
CA LEU A 45 -0.67 0.55 6.93
C LEU A 45 -0.99 1.08 8.33
N ILE A 46 -1.91 0.42 9.05
CA ILE A 46 -2.23 0.78 10.44
C ILE A 46 -1.01 0.62 11.34
N SER A 47 -0.21 -0.43 11.13
CA SER A 47 1.01 -0.67 11.90
C SER A 47 2.09 0.37 11.61
N ALA A 48 2.24 0.82 10.36
CA ALA A 48 3.20 1.86 9.99
C ALA A 48 2.94 3.19 10.71
N LYS A 49 1.67 3.49 11.09
CA LYS A 49 1.34 4.68 11.89
C LYS A 49 2.06 4.72 13.23
N LEU A 50 2.36 3.56 13.84
CA LEU A 50 3.11 3.50 15.09
C LEU A 50 4.53 4.05 14.95
N LEU A 51 5.08 4.11 13.74
CA LEU A 51 6.45 4.52 13.44
C LEU A 51 6.51 5.82 12.62
N GLN A 52 5.39 6.53 12.50
CA GLN A 52 5.32 7.81 11.81
C GLN A 52 5.85 8.92 12.73
N ALA A 53 7.07 9.39 12.46
CA ALA A 53 7.81 10.30 13.34
C ALA A 53 7.04 11.60 13.63
N GLU A 54 6.33 12.15 12.64
CA GLU A 54 5.53 13.37 12.79
C GLU A 54 4.39 13.22 13.80
N MET A 55 3.98 11.99 14.09
CA MET A 55 2.92 11.68 15.05
C MET A 55 3.47 11.37 16.46
N PHE A 56 4.79 11.26 16.66
CA PHE A 56 5.38 10.81 17.92
C PHE A 56 5.04 11.71 19.09
N GLU A 57 5.01 13.04 18.89
CA GLU A 57 4.56 13.97 19.93
C GLU A 57 3.12 13.69 20.36
N GLN A 58 2.20 13.53 19.39
CA GLN A 58 0.82 13.18 19.67
C GLN A 58 0.71 11.81 20.35
N HIS A 59 1.50 10.82 19.93
CA HIS A 59 1.51 9.47 20.48
C HIS A 59 2.10 9.39 21.89
N CYS A 60 3.05 10.28 22.22
CA CYS A 60 3.57 10.46 23.56
C CYS A 60 2.46 10.91 24.53
N HIS A 61 1.61 11.85 24.10
CA HIS A 61 0.47 12.34 24.89
C HIS A 61 -0.71 11.37 24.91
N THR A 62 -0.98 10.69 23.80
CA THR A 62 -2.09 9.74 23.67
C THR A 62 -1.61 8.51 22.92
N PHE A 63 -1.30 7.46 23.66
CA PHE A 63 -0.75 6.24 23.08
C PHE A 63 -1.76 5.60 22.10
N PRO A 64 -1.34 5.29 20.84
CA PRO A 64 -2.22 4.78 19.79
C PRO A 64 -2.57 3.29 19.99
N THR A 65 -3.35 3.00 21.03
CA THR A 65 -3.68 1.62 21.46
C THR A 65 -4.42 0.84 20.38
N GLY A 66 -5.28 1.50 19.60
CA GLY A 66 -5.98 0.86 18.47
C GLY A 66 -5.02 0.35 17.40
N ALA A 67 -4.01 1.15 17.04
CA ALA A 67 -3.00 0.74 16.07
C ALA A 67 -2.12 -0.38 16.63
N LEU A 68 -1.72 -0.30 17.92
CA LEU A 68 -0.99 -1.39 18.59
C LEU A 68 -1.74 -2.72 18.54
N ASN A 69 -3.05 -2.70 18.83
CA ASN A 69 -3.88 -3.91 18.79
C ASN A 69 -3.92 -4.50 17.38
N ALA A 70 -4.19 -3.67 16.37
CA ALA A 70 -4.22 -4.11 14.97
C ALA A 70 -2.87 -4.66 14.50
N THR A 71 -1.75 -4.08 14.98
CA THR A 71 -0.40 -4.58 14.69
C THR A 71 -0.16 -5.96 15.28
N VAL A 72 -0.53 -6.19 16.54
CA VAL A 72 -0.34 -7.51 17.18
C VAL A 72 -1.27 -8.57 16.56
N GLU A 73 -2.47 -8.18 16.12
CA GLU A 73 -3.37 -9.06 15.37
C GLU A 73 -2.79 -9.45 14.01
N ALA A 74 -2.22 -8.49 13.27
CA ALA A 74 -1.57 -8.73 11.99
C ALA A 74 -0.25 -9.50 12.11
N TYR A 75 0.42 -9.37 13.26
CA TYR A 75 1.73 -9.94 13.52
C TYR A 75 1.76 -10.65 14.89
N PRO A 76 1.15 -11.85 15.00
CA PRO A 76 0.99 -12.56 16.27
C PRO A 76 2.30 -12.94 16.97
N MET A 77 3.42 -12.92 16.24
CA MET A 77 4.74 -13.16 16.81
C MET A 77 5.27 -11.99 17.67
N LEU A 78 4.65 -10.81 17.58
CA LEU A 78 5.04 -9.64 18.36
C LEU A 78 4.46 -9.73 19.78
N ASN A 79 5.31 -9.49 20.78
CA ASN A 79 4.83 -9.34 22.15
C ASN A 79 4.26 -7.94 22.36
N LYS A 80 2.94 -7.86 22.54
CA LYS A 80 2.20 -6.61 22.74
C LYS A 80 2.79 -5.70 23.81
N ASN A 81 3.12 -6.26 24.97
CA ASN A 81 3.58 -5.46 26.11
C ASN A 81 4.99 -4.93 25.87
N LYS A 82 5.90 -5.77 25.33
CA LYS A 82 7.23 -5.31 24.94
C LYS A 82 7.17 -4.23 23.88
N LEU A 83 6.40 -4.45 22.81
CA LEU A 83 6.23 -3.47 21.74
C LEU A 83 5.68 -2.14 22.27
N LYS A 84 4.69 -2.19 23.17
CA LYS A 84 4.16 -0.98 23.82
C LYS A 84 5.26 -0.22 24.57
N THR A 85 6.06 -0.90 25.37
CA THR A 85 7.15 -0.30 26.13
C THR A 85 8.19 0.35 25.21
N GLU A 86 8.66 -0.36 24.19
CA GLU A 86 9.64 0.18 23.24
C GLU A 86 9.11 1.43 22.52
N LEU A 87 7.85 1.39 22.06
CA LEU A 87 7.22 2.53 21.40
C LEU A 87 7.05 3.73 22.34
N SER A 88 6.68 3.50 23.60
CA SER A 88 6.61 4.58 24.60
C SER A 88 7.96 5.28 24.77
N LEU A 89 9.05 4.51 24.87
CA LEU A 89 10.41 5.06 24.97
C LEU A 89 10.79 5.87 23.72
N VAL A 90 10.42 5.38 22.53
CA VAL A 90 10.66 6.09 21.26
C VAL A 90 9.87 7.41 21.20
N TYR A 91 8.60 7.42 21.60
CA TYR A 91 7.75 8.62 21.56
C TYR A 91 8.20 9.69 22.56
N GLU A 92 8.71 9.28 23.72
CA GLU A 92 9.24 10.16 24.75
C GLU A 92 10.59 10.77 24.36
N ASN A 93 11.41 10.07 23.58
CA ASN A 93 12.72 10.56 23.18
C ASN A 93 12.62 11.58 22.01
N PRO A 94 13.01 12.85 22.24
CA PRO A 94 12.91 13.90 21.22
C PRO A 94 13.83 13.69 20.01
N GLU A 95 14.91 12.90 20.13
CA GLU A 95 15.81 12.60 19.01
C GLU A 95 15.08 11.89 17.86
N PHE A 96 14.08 11.07 18.17
CA PHE A 96 13.27 10.38 17.16
C PHE A 96 12.19 11.27 16.53
N ARG A 97 11.92 12.45 17.09
CA ARG A 97 10.94 13.41 16.54
C ARG A 97 11.52 14.24 15.40
N SER A 98 12.85 14.31 15.29
CA SER A 98 13.57 15.05 14.25
C SER A 98 13.98 14.21 13.03
N CYS A 99 13.70 12.91 13.01
CA CYS A 99 14.03 12.03 11.89
C CYS A 99 12.97 12.09 10.78
N CYS A 100 12.89 13.20 10.05
CA CYS A 100 12.29 13.33 8.70
C CYS A 100 12.90 14.54 7.99
#